data_AF-A0A7C7UFJ5-F1
#
_entry.id   AF-A0A7C7UFJ5-F1
#
_cell.length_a   1.000
_cell.length_b   1.000
_cell.length_c   1.000
_cell.angle_alpha   90.00
_cell.angle_beta   90.00
_cell.angle_gamma   90.00
#
_symmetry.space_group_name_H-M   'P 1'
#
loop_
_entity.id
_entity.type
_entity.pdbx_description
1 polymer ?
#
loop_
_entity_poly.entity_id
_entity_poly.type
_entity_poly.pdbx_seq_one_letter_code
_entity_poly.pdbx_strand_id
1 'polypeptide(L)'
;MEGVKPYINLKVIGLVDRFVVDHVLKVLKEFYGRLEEDAKPEMVDVQVFEKRSTLLGFLTSASRGLEVTYPFDESYIAMHEAWTGIPKIHVCTEDFKRLPRPVFDAALRHEAAHSALHGSPEYYIVSIPASLAAEFRRQGFTDEEIKHLAYLEASALKDLEASDLLKNLGYVEDQIAFILHSLEMEKSDIVAWRIASTNPKATLIYLAHMLKALASSMSFSQVSQHGERLVAKRKEACSHLDQKACNALEALGRALEKAEGNFHQKMVYLLKETLKLVLV
;
A
#
# COMPACT_ATOMS: atom_id res chain seq x y z
N MET A 1 -25.45 -7.85 -23.78
CA MET A 1 -24.00 -8.02 -23.58
C MET A 1 -23.87 -8.82 -22.30
N GLU A 2 -23.40 -10.06 -22.38
CA GLU A 2 -23.17 -10.89 -21.19
C GLU A 2 -22.03 -10.26 -20.39
N GLY A 3 -22.23 -10.05 -19.09
CA GLY A 3 -21.26 -9.41 -18.19
C GLY A 3 -19.94 -10.17 -18.15
N VAL A 4 -18.84 -9.44 -18.21
CA VAL A 4 -17.49 -9.98 -18.17
C VAL A 4 -17.19 -10.32 -16.71
N LYS A 5 -17.26 -11.62 -16.37
CA LYS A 5 -16.70 -12.09 -15.11
C LYS A 5 -15.18 -11.97 -15.21
N PRO A 6 -14.50 -11.30 -14.27
CA PRO A 6 -13.04 -11.18 -14.31
C PRO A 6 -12.46 -12.59 -14.30
N TYR A 7 -11.57 -12.85 -15.26
CA TYR A 7 -10.93 -14.15 -15.34
C TYR A 7 -9.88 -14.24 -14.23
N ILE A 8 -10.19 -14.98 -13.16
CA ILE A 8 -9.21 -15.30 -12.12
C ILE A 8 -8.39 -16.50 -12.60
N ASN A 9 -7.14 -16.24 -12.98
CA ASN A 9 -6.18 -17.27 -13.34
C ASN A 9 -5.41 -17.73 -12.11
N LEU A 10 -5.76 -18.91 -11.58
CA LEU A 10 -5.17 -19.44 -10.35
C LEU A 10 -3.92 -20.28 -10.63
N LYS A 11 -2.85 -20.02 -9.88
CA LYS A 11 -1.66 -20.86 -9.82
C LYS A 11 -1.34 -21.24 -8.37
N VAL A 12 -1.11 -22.53 -8.13
CA VAL A 12 -0.69 -23.05 -6.82
C VAL A 12 0.79 -23.44 -6.89
N ILE A 13 1.57 -23.02 -5.91
CA ILE A 13 3.03 -23.20 -5.88
C ILE A 13 3.43 -23.87 -4.57
N GLY A 14 3.84 -25.14 -4.66
CA GLY A 14 4.11 -26.01 -3.51
C GLY A 14 2.90 -26.84 -3.07
N LEU A 15 2.95 -27.38 -1.86
CA LEU A 15 1.89 -28.20 -1.26
C LEU A 15 0.90 -27.32 -0.48
N VAL A 16 -0.10 -26.81 -1.20
CA VAL A 16 -1.16 -25.97 -0.62
C VAL A 16 -2.43 -26.79 -0.39
N ASP A 17 -2.99 -26.69 0.81
CA ASP A 17 -4.29 -27.28 1.12
C ASP A 17 -5.40 -26.64 0.26
N ARG A 18 -6.24 -27.48 -0.34
CA ARG A 18 -7.37 -27.06 -1.17
C ARG A 18 -8.32 -26.11 -0.44
N PHE A 19 -8.49 -26.26 0.88
CA PHE A 19 -9.29 -25.35 1.69
C PHE A 19 -8.79 -23.90 1.60
N VAL A 20 -7.47 -23.69 1.60
CA VAL A 20 -6.88 -22.35 1.48
C VAL A 20 -7.19 -21.76 0.11
N VAL A 21 -7.03 -22.55 -0.95
CA VAL A 21 -7.33 -22.14 -2.33
C VAL A 21 -8.79 -21.77 -2.49
N ASP A 22 -9.71 -22.62 -2.03
CA ASP A 22 -11.14 -22.41 -2.13
C ASP A 22 -11.57 -21.15 -1.35
N HIS A 23 -10.95 -20.90 -0.19
CA HIS A 23 -11.20 -19.69 0.60
C HIS A 23 -10.73 -18.42 -0.12
N VAL A 24 -9.49 -18.41 -0.64
CA VAL A 24 -8.95 -17.27 -1.41
C VAL A 24 -9.84 -16.97 -2.61
N LEU A 25 -10.22 -17.99 -3.38
CA LEU A 25 -11.12 -17.81 -4.52
C LEU A 25 -12.49 -17.29 -4.11
N LYS A 26 -13.03 -17.74 -2.97
CA LYS A 26 -14.32 -17.27 -2.45
C LYS A 26 -14.26 -15.76 -2.13
N VAL A 27 -13.24 -15.31 -1.41
CA VAL A 27 -13.07 -13.89 -1.05
C VAL A 27 -12.92 -13.03 -2.30
N LEU A 28 -12.07 -13.44 -3.25
CA LEU A 28 -11.85 -12.68 -4.48
C LEU A 28 -13.09 -12.63 -5.37
N LYS A 29 -13.78 -13.76 -5.58
CA LYS A 29 -15.04 -13.78 -6.36
C LYS A 29 -16.12 -12.91 -5.75
N GLU A 30 -16.18 -12.86 -4.42
CA GLU A 30 -17.09 -12.00 -3.69
C GLU A 30 -16.74 -10.53 -3.88
N PHE A 31 -15.47 -10.16 -3.74
CA PHE A 31 -14.97 -8.81 -4.03
C PHE A 31 -15.30 -8.34 -5.45
N TYR A 32 -14.84 -9.07 -6.47
CA TYR A 32 -15.07 -8.69 -7.86
C TYR A 32 -16.55 -8.76 -8.26
N GLY A 33 -17.35 -9.56 -7.56
CA GLY A 33 -18.80 -9.63 -7.75
C GLY A 33 -19.53 -8.35 -7.33
N ARG A 34 -18.93 -7.52 -6.48
CA ARG A 34 -19.48 -6.22 -6.04
C ARG A 34 -19.05 -5.03 -6.91
N LEU A 35 -18.08 -5.21 -7.80
CA LEU A 35 -17.65 -4.14 -8.70
C LEU A 35 -18.66 -3.97 -9.85
N GLU A 36 -18.73 -2.75 -10.36
CA GLU A 36 -19.34 -2.47 -11.67
C GLU A 36 -18.53 -3.14 -12.78
N GLU A 37 -19.17 -3.45 -13.91
CA GLU A 37 -18.55 -4.23 -14.99
C GLU A 37 -17.31 -3.54 -15.60
N ASP A 38 -17.32 -2.22 -15.71
CA ASP A 38 -16.22 -1.41 -16.23
C ASP A 38 -15.06 -1.23 -15.24
N ALA A 39 -15.31 -1.47 -13.94
CA ALA A 39 -14.31 -1.46 -12.89
C ALA A 39 -13.63 -2.83 -12.69
N LYS A 40 -14.10 -3.89 -13.35
CA LYS A 40 -13.52 -5.23 -13.24
C LYS A 40 -12.29 -5.35 -14.14
N PRO A 41 -11.15 -5.83 -13.63
CA PRO A 41 -10.02 -6.16 -14.49
C PRO A 41 -10.40 -7.31 -15.43
N GLU A 42 -9.94 -7.28 -16.68
CA GLU A 42 -10.21 -8.37 -17.63
C GLU A 42 -9.67 -9.72 -17.11
N MET A 43 -8.51 -9.68 -16.47
CA MET A 43 -7.83 -10.85 -15.90
C MET A 43 -7.04 -10.45 -14.66
N VAL A 44 -6.99 -11.37 -13.69
CA VAL A 44 -6.11 -11.27 -12.50
C VAL A 44 -5.45 -12.62 -12.27
N ASP A 45 -4.13 -12.64 -12.19
CA ASP A 45 -3.39 -13.82 -11.77
C ASP A 45 -3.39 -13.93 -10.25
N VAL A 46 -3.79 -15.07 -9.72
CA VAL A 46 -3.78 -15.33 -8.27
C VAL A 46 -2.81 -16.46 -8.00
N GLN A 47 -1.78 -16.18 -7.21
CA GLN A 47 -0.73 -17.13 -6.90
C GLN A 47 -0.73 -17.48 -5.42
N VAL A 48 -1.00 -18.74 -5.10
CA VAL A 48 -1.04 -19.25 -3.74
C VAL A 48 0.22 -20.07 -3.48
N PHE A 49 1.08 -19.56 -2.60
CA PHE A 49 2.36 -20.18 -2.24
C PHE A 49 2.25 -20.95 -0.93
N GLU A 50 2.88 -22.13 -0.88
CA GLU A 50 3.02 -22.88 0.37
C GLU A 50 3.82 -22.10 1.42
N LYS A 51 4.97 -21.52 1.03
CA LYS A 51 5.95 -20.90 1.93
C LYS A 51 6.26 -19.46 1.53
N ARG A 52 6.46 -18.61 2.54
CA ARG A 52 6.78 -17.19 2.37
C ARG A 52 8.15 -17.00 1.73
N SER A 53 9.13 -17.83 2.10
CA SER A 53 10.47 -17.80 1.47
C SER A 53 10.42 -18.05 -0.04
N THR A 54 9.56 -18.96 -0.50
CA THR A 54 9.37 -19.21 -1.95
C THR A 54 8.70 -18.03 -2.64
N LEU A 55 7.68 -17.43 -2.00
CA LEU A 55 7.03 -16.22 -2.51
C LEU A 55 8.03 -15.07 -2.66
N LEU A 56 8.82 -14.78 -1.62
CA LEU A 56 9.81 -13.71 -1.64
C LEU A 56 10.92 -13.97 -2.67
N GLY A 57 11.39 -15.21 -2.77
CA GLY A 57 12.36 -15.61 -3.79
C GLY A 57 11.82 -15.45 -5.21
N PHE A 58 10.54 -15.79 -5.44
CA PHE A 58 9.87 -15.60 -6.71
C PHE A 58 9.77 -14.11 -7.08
N LEU A 59 9.30 -13.27 -6.17
CA LEU A 59 9.16 -11.83 -6.41
C LEU A 59 10.50 -11.13 -6.63
N THR A 60 11.52 -11.49 -5.84
CA THR A 60 12.89 -11.02 -6.03
C THR A 60 13.42 -11.39 -7.41
N SER A 61 13.09 -12.58 -7.92
CA SER A 61 13.49 -12.98 -9.27
C SER A 61 12.67 -12.26 -10.35
N ALA A 62 11.38 -12.03 -10.12
CA ALA A 62 10.47 -11.39 -11.08
C ALA A 62 10.75 -9.89 -11.26
N SER A 63 11.27 -9.22 -10.23
CA SER A 63 11.66 -7.81 -10.32
C SER A 63 13.05 -7.58 -10.93
N ARG A 64 13.85 -8.64 -11.15
CA ARG A 64 15.21 -8.49 -11.71
C ARG A 64 15.16 -7.88 -13.10
N GLY A 65 15.91 -6.80 -13.28
CA GLY A 65 15.99 -6.07 -14.54
C GLY A 65 14.80 -5.13 -14.80
N LEU A 66 13.86 -5.03 -13.86
CA LEU A 66 12.84 -4.01 -13.86
C LEU A 66 13.33 -2.79 -13.07
N GLU A 67 13.10 -1.58 -13.57
CA GLU A 67 13.36 -0.33 -12.83
C GLU A 67 12.27 -0.07 -11.77
N VAL A 68 11.89 -1.11 -11.01
CA VAL A 68 10.88 -1.01 -9.95
C VAL A 68 11.56 -1.00 -8.59
N THR A 69 11.30 0.06 -7.82
CA THR A 69 11.60 0.06 -6.38
C THR A 69 10.46 -0.69 -5.71
N TYR A 70 10.69 -1.92 -5.28
CA TYR A 70 9.73 -2.68 -4.49
C TYR A 70 10.41 -3.14 -3.20
N PRO A 71 10.07 -2.57 -2.03
CA PRO A 71 10.53 -3.10 -0.78
C PRO A 71 9.87 -4.47 -0.61
N PHE A 72 10.66 -5.54 -0.77
CA PHE A 72 10.28 -6.88 -0.36
C PHE A 72 10.31 -6.94 1.17
N ASP A 73 9.44 -6.16 1.80
CA ASP A 73 9.28 -6.21 3.23
C ASP A 73 8.62 -7.54 3.60
N GLU A 74 9.13 -8.19 4.64
CA GLU A 74 8.57 -9.40 5.20
C GLU A 74 7.22 -9.14 5.91
N SER A 75 6.76 -7.89 6.00
CA SER A 75 5.53 -7.51 6.71
C SER A 75 4.22 -7.66 5.92
N TYR A 76 4.24 -7.70 4.58
CA TYR A 76 3.00 -7.72 3.78
C TYR A 76 2.24 -9.05 3.86
N ILE A 77 0.97 -9.02 4.26
CA ILE A 77 0.11 -10.21 4.40
C ILE A 77 -0.24 -10.85 3.04
N ALA A 78 -0.58 -10.00 2.08
CA ALA A 78 -0.79 -10.32 0.67
C ALA A 78 -0.06 -9.26 -0.15
N MET A 79 0.26 -9.56 -1.41
CA MET A 79 1.04 -8.65 -2.26
C MET A 79 0.42 -8.52 -3.64
N HIS A 80 0.35 -7.29 -4.14
CA HIS A 80 -0.05 -6.97 -5.51
C HIS A 80 1.10 -6.40 -6.35
N GLU A 81 1.22 -6.89 -7.57
CA GLU A 81 2.06 -6.31 -8.63
C GLU A 81 1.35 -6.36 -9.99
N ALA A 82 1.69 -5.44 -10.89
CA ALA A 82 1.17 -5.43 -12.26
C ALA A 82 2.28 -5.10 -13.27
N TRP A 83 3.52 -5.48 -12.98
CA TRP A 83 4.71 -5.05 -13.74
C TRP A 83 4.66 -5.49 -15.21
N THR A 84 4.02 -6.62 -15.49
CA THR A 84 3.91 -7.21 -16.84
C THR A 84 2.60 -6.89 -17.54
N GLY A 85 1.78 -5.98 -17.00
CA GLY A 85 0.49 -5.59 -17.58
C GLY A 85 -0.70 -6.48 -17.23
N ILE A 86 -0.48 -7.55 -16.45
CA ILE A 86 -1.54 -8.35 -15.85
C ILE A 86 -1.39 -8.21 -14.34
N PRO A 87 -2.41 -7.73 -13.61
CA PRO A 87 -2.35 -7.64 -12.16
C PRO A 87 -2.26 -9.03 -11.54
N LYS A 88 -1.37 -9.17 -10.58
CA LYS A 88 -1.13 -10.41 -9.85
C LYS A 88 -1.30 -10.18 -8.36
N ILE A 89 -1.97 -11.12 -7.71
CA ILE A 89 -2.14 -11.17 -6.26
C ILE A 89 -1.42 -12.42 -5.75
N HIS A 90 -0.49 -12.21 -4.83
CA HIS A 90 0.29 -13.26 -4.20
C HIS A 90 -0.13 -13.43 -2.75
N VAL A 91 -0.39 -14.67 -2.35
CA VAL A 91 -0.75 -15.05 -0.97
C VAL A 91 0.05 -16.26 -0.53
N CYS A 92 0.31 -16.35 0.77
CA CYS A 92 1.04 -17.47 1.37
C CYS A 92 0.16 -18.25 2.37
N THR A 93 0.28 -19.58 2.37
CA THR A 93 -0.45 -20.42 3.34
C THR A 93 -0.01 -20.20 4.78
N GLU A 94 1.23 -19.75 5.01
CA GLU A 94 1.74 -19.46 6.36
C GLU A 94 0.99 -18.27 6.97
N ASP A 95 0.75 -17.21 6.18
CA ASP A 95 -0.07 -16.07 6.59
C ASP A 95 -1.54 -16.50 6.76
N PHE A 96 -2.04 -17.36 5.87
CA PHE A 96 -3.33 -18.00 6.05
C PHE A 96 -3.42 -18.86 7.32
N LYS A 97 -2.34 -19.37 7.90
CA LYS A 97 -2.42 -20.14 9.16
C LYS A 97 -2.23 -19.26 10.39
N ARG A 98 -1.40 -18.24 10.28
CA ARG A 98 -0.93 -17.39 11.38
C ARG A 98 -1.93 -16.31 11.78
N LEU A 99 -2.63 -15.72 10.82
CA LEU A 99 -3.40 -14.48 11.07
C LEU A 99 -4.83 -14.75 11.56
N PRO A 100 -5.52 -13.78 12.17
CA PRO A 100 -6.97 -13.81 12.29
C PRO A 100 -7.63 -13.81 10.91
N ARG A 101 -8.72 -14.58 10.71
CA ARG A 101 -9.40 -14.65 9.40
C ARG A 101 -9.86 -13.28 8.88
N PRO A 102 -10.47 -12.39 9.68
CA PRO A 102 -10.88 -11.08 9.19
C PRO A 102 -9.71 -10.25 8.65
N VAL A 103 -8.53 -10.35 9.27
CA VAL A 103 -7.31 -9.63 8.85
C VAL A 103 -6.78 -10.18 7.53
N PHE A 104 -6.73 -11.51 7.38
CA PHE A 104 -6.30 -12.14 6.13
C PHE A 104 -7.26 -11.80 4.97
N ASP A 105 -8.56 -11.90 5.21
CA ASP A 105 -9.57 -11.63 4.18
C ASP A 105 -9.54 -10.16 3.76
N ALA A 106 -9.37 -9.25 4.72
CA ALA A 106 -9.23 -7.83 4.46
C ALA A 106 -7.97 -7.50 3.65
N ALA A 107 -6.81 -8.09 3.99
CA ALA A 107 -5.60 -7.95 3.19
C ALA A 107 -5.80 -8.43 1.75
N LEU A 108 -6.46 -9.58 1.57
CA LEU A 108 -6.76 -10.10 0.24
C LEU A 108 -7.68 -9.17 -0.57
N ARG A 109 -8.69 -8.56 0.09
CA ARG A 109 -9.55 -7.54 -0.53
C ARG A 109 -8.78 -6.26 -0.86
N HIS A 110 -7.83 -5.86 -0.02
CA HIS A 110 -6.97 -4.70 -0.26
C HIS A 110 -6.15 -4.87 -1.55
N GLU A 111 -5.49 -6.02 -1.71
CA GLU A 111 -4.78 -6.33 -2.95
C GLU A 111 -5.71 -6.48 -4.16
N ALA A 112 -6.93 -6.98 -3.95
CA ALA A 112 -7.95 -7.03 -5.00
C ALA A 112 -8.41 -5.63 -5.44
N ALA A 113 -8.55 -4.69 -4.50
CA ALA A 113 -8.81 -3.28 -4.80
C ALA A 113 -7.65 -2.66 -5.59
N HIS A 114 -6.40 -2.98 -5.25
CA HIS A 114 -5.27 -2.56 -6.08
C HIS A 114 -5.30 -3.16 -7.48
N SER A 115 -5.70 -4.42 -7.66
CA SER A 115 -5.80 -5.00 -9.00
C SER A 115 -6.86 -4.32 -9.88
N ALA A 116 -7.93 -3.79 -9.29
CA ALA A 116 -9.00 -3.10 -9.99
C ALA A 116 -8.62 -1.64 -10.33
N LEU A 117 -8.00 -0.92 -9.39
CA LEU A 117 -7.67 0.49 -9.54
C LEU A 117 -6.29 0.75 -10.16
N HIS A 118 -5.34 -0.14 -9.90
CA HIS A 118 -3.91 0.06 -10.15
C HIS A 118 -3.28 -1.14 -10.90
N GLY A 119 -4.08 -1.86 -11.68
CA GLY A 119 -3.71 -3.10 -12.35
C GLY A 119 -2.88 -2.94 -13.62
N SER A 120 -2.38 -1.74 -13.92
CA SER A 120 -1.55 -1.45 -15.08
C SER A 120 -0.12 -1.02 -14.68
N PRO A 121 0.88 -1.15 -15.58
CA PRO A 121 2.26 -0.80 -15.27
C PRO A 121 2.48 0.69 -14.99
N GLU A 122 1.59 1.58 -15.47
CA GLU A 122 1.75 3.03 -15.32
C GLU A 122 1.75 3.49 -13.85
N TYR A 123 1.05 2.75 -12.97
CA TYR A 123 1.06 2.98 -11.52
C TYR A 123 2.37 2.55 -10.82
N TYR A 124 3.28 1.92 -11.56
CA TYR A 124 4.61 1.50 -11.10
C TYR A 124 5.73 2.34 -11.74
N ILE A 125 5.41 3.15 -12.75
CA ILE A 125 6.36 4.04 -13.44
C ILE A 125 6.20 5.45 -12.86
N VAL A 126 6.95 5.73 -11.79
CA VAL A 126 6.90 7.03 -11.14
C VAL A 126 7.77 8.04 -11.88
N SER A 127 7.16 8.84 -12.76
CA SER A 127 7.85 9.91 -13.51
C SER A 127 7.90 11.20 -12.71
N ILE A 128 9.11 11.64 -12.33
CA ILE A 128 9.32 12.87 -11.57
C ILE A 128 9.78 13.98 -12.54
N PRO A 129 9.07 15.11 -12.63
CA PRO A 129 9.47 16.22 -13.49
C PRO A 129 10.90 16.67 -13.20
N ALA A 130 11.70 16.87 -14.25
CA ALA A 130 13.13 17.22 -14.11
C ALA A 130 13.35 18.50 -13.28
N SER A 131 12.45 19.47 -13.39
CA SER A 131 12.47 20.70 -12.57
C SER A 131 12.30 20.40 -11.07
N LEU A 132 11.36 19.52 -10.72
CA LEU A 132 11.11 19.11 -9.34
C LEU A 132 12.28 18.28 -8.80
N ALA A 133 12.81 17.34 -9.60
CA ALA A 133 14.01 16.59 -9.22
C ALA A 133 15.21 17.53 -8.97
N ALA A 134 15.38 18.58 -9.79
CA ALA A 134 16.42 19.58 -9.59
C ALA A 134 16.21 20.40 -8.30
N GLU A 135 14.97 20.64 -7.88
CA GLU A 135 14.65 21.27 -6.59
C GLU A 135 15.08 20.41 -5.40
N PHE A 136 14.74 19.12 -5.42
CA PHE A 136 15.20 18.17 -4.39
C PHE A 136 16.73 18.06 -4.33
N ARG A 137 17.41 18.00 -5.48
CA ARG A 137 18.88 17.99 -5.53
C ARG A 137 19.50 19.24 -4.91
N ARG A 138 18.88 20.42 -5.08
CA ARG A 138 19.33 21.65 -4.40
C ARG A 138 19.20 21.57 -2.88
N GLN A 139 18.27 20.75 -2.39
CA GLN A 139 18.14 20.42 -0.96
C GLN A 139 19.05 19.25 -0.52
N GLY A 140 19.96 18.80 -1.39
CA GLY A 140 20.94 17.76 -1.08
C GLY A 140 20.42 16.33 -1.20
N PHE A 141 19.24 16.11 -1.79
CA PHE A 141 18.75 14.75 -2.06
C PHE A 141 19.47 14.11 -3.25
N THR A 142 19.74 12.81 -3.15
CA THR A 142 20.22 11.99 -4.26
C THR A 142 19.05 11.53 -5.14
N ASP A 143 19.34 11.09 -6.36
CA ASP A 143 18.31 10.55 -7.26
C ASP A 143 17.63 9.30 -6.70
N GLU A 144 18.36 8.51 -5.91
CA GLU A 144 17.83 7.33 -5.23
C GLU A 144 16.84 7.73 -4.11
N GLU A 145 17.20 8.72 -3.29
CA GLU A 145 16.31 9.24 -2.24
C GLU A 145 15.04 9.87 -2.83
N ILE A 146 15.17 10.59 -3.95
CA ILE A 146 14.03 11.19 -4.66
C ILE A 146 13.09 10.11 -5.20
N LYS A 147 13.64 9.07 -5.84
CA LYS A 147 12.86 7.91 -6.31
C LYS A 147 12.18 7.18 -5.15
N HIS A 148 12.87 7.03 -4.03
CA HIS A 148 12.32 6.37 -2.85
C HIS A 148 11.15 7.15 -2.24
N LEU A 149 11.27 8.47 -2.10
CA LEU A 149 10.16 9.33 -1.67
C LEU A 149 8.95 9.20 -2.60
N ALA A 150 9.20 9.30 -3.90
CA ALA A 150 8.14 9.22 -4.90
C ALA A 150 7.44 7.85 -4.89
N TYR A 151 8.18 6.76 -4.64
CA TYR A 151 7.62 5.43 -4.43
C TYR A 151 6.74 5.35 -3.17
N LEU A 152 7.22 5.88 -2.03
CA LEU A 152 6.46 5.87 -0.77
C LEU A 152 5.16 6.67 -0.88
N GLU A 153 5.22 7.85 -1.50
CA GLU A 153 4.05 8.71 -1.70
C GLU A 153 3.06 8.11 -2.72
N ALA A 154 3.56 7.53 -3.81
CA ALA A 154 2.73 6.79 -4.75
C ALA A 154 2.03 5.61 -4.07
N SER A 155 2.73 4.89 -3.19
CA SER A 155 2.14 3.79 -2.41
C SER A 155 1.06 4.30 -1.46
N ALA A 156 1.33 5.39 -0.72
CA ALA A 156 0.35 6.02 0.17
C ALA A 156 -0.92 6.45 -0.59
N LEU A 157 -0.76 7.04 -1.78
CA LEU A 157 -1.89 7.44 -2.63
C LEU A 157 -2.71 6.23 -3.07
N LYS A 158 -2.06 5.15 -3.54
CA LYS A 158 -2.73 3.91 -3.93
C LYS A 158 -3.49 3.28 -2.76
N ASP A 159 -2.91 3.29 -1.56
CA ASP A 159 -3.52 2.72 -0.36
C ASP A 159 -4.76 3.52 0.08
N LEU A 160 -4.73 4.85 -0.05
CA LEU A 160 -5.90 5.70 0.19
C LEU A 160 -7.02 5.40 -0.83
N GLU A 161 -6.70 5.36 -2.12
CA GLU A 161 -7.68 5.10 -3.18
C GLU A 161 -8.30 3.70 -3.08
N ALA A 162 -7.48 2.68 -2.77
CA ALA A 162 -7.95 1.32 -2.50
C ALA A 162 -8.87 1.27 -1.27
N SER A 163 -8.52 1.98 -0.20
CA SER A 163 -9.33 2.04 1.02
C SER A 163 -10.66 2.75 0.81
N ASP A 164 -10.70 3.80 -0.01
CA ASP A 164 -11.95 4.46 -0.39
C ASP A 164 -12.85 3.55 -1.22
N LEU A 165 -12.31 2.78 -2.17
CA LEU A 165 -13.06 1.78 -2.90
C LEU A 165 -13.65 0.72 -1.95
N LEU A 166 -12.84 0.16 -1.07
CA LEU A 166 -13.27 -0.88 -0.12
C LEU A 166 -14.36 -0.38 0.82
N LYS A 167 -14.21 0.86 1.34
CA LYS A 167 -15.23 1.53 2.13
C LYS A 167 -16.54 1.69 1.34
N ASN A 168 -16.47 2.14 0.09
CA ASN A 168 -17.64 2.33 -0.76
C ASN A 168 -18.35 1.00 -1.11
N LEU A 169 -17.61 -0.10 -1.17
CA LEU A 169 -18.15 -1.46 -1.33
C LEU A 169 -18.67 -2.08 -0.03
N GLY A 170 -18.56 -1.36 1.10
CA GLY A 170 -19.05 -1.78 2.41
C GLY A 170 -18.11 -2.70 3.21
N TYR A 171 -16.84 -2.85 2.81
CA TYR A 171 -15.82 -3.58 3.57
C TYR A 171 -15.23 -2.67 4.64
N VAL A 172 -15.99 -2.42 5.70
CA VAL A 172 -15.58 -1.52 6.79
C VAL A 172 -14.91 -2.28 7.92
N GLU A 173 -15.61 -3.26 8.49
CA GLU A 173 -15.22 -3.94 9.72
C GLU A 173 -13.90 -4.71 9.62
N ASP A 174 -13.74 -5.44 8.53
CA ASP A 174 -12.56 -6.25 8.24
C ASP A 174 -11.35 -5.36 7.89
N GLN A 175 -11.57 -4.30 7.12
CA GLN A 175 -10.53 -3.31 6.81
C GLN A 175 -10.04 -2.59 8.07
N ILE A 176 -10.94 -2.21 8.97
CA ILE A 176 -10.54 -1.64 10.27
C ILE A 176 -9.70 -2.65 11.07
N ALA A 177 -10.09 -3.93 11.11
CA ALA A 177 -9.29 -4.95 11.78
C ALA A 177 -7.89 -5.10 11.15
N PHE A 178 -7.80 -5.06 9.82
CA PHE A 178 -6.54 -5.11 9.08
C PHE A 178 -5.65 -3.89 9.34
N ILE A 179 -6.22 -2.68 9.33
CA ILE A 179 -5.49 -1.44 9.61
C ILE A 179 -4.96 -1.44 11.05
N LEU A 180 -5.78 -1.85 12.02
CA LEU A 180 -5.36 -1.91 13.41
C LEU A 180 -4.21 -2.90 13.63
N HIS A 181 -4.22 -4.01 12.91
CA HIS A 181 -3.13 -4.98 12.90
C HIS A 181 -1.86 -4.43 12.22
N SER A 182 -2.02 -3.73 11.09
CA SER A 182 -0.91 -3.19 10.30
C SER A 182 -0.21 -1.99 10.95
N LEU A 183 -0.90 -1.28 11.86
CA LEU A 183 -0.35 -0.16 12.64
C LEU A 183 0.33 -0.60 13.95
N GLU A 184 0.59 -1.90 14.13
CA GLU A 184 1.40 -2.38 15.25
C GLU A 184 2.88 -2.01 15.02
N MET A 185 3.39 -1.13 15.87
CA MET A 185 4.79 -0.68 15.81
C MET A 185 5.71 -1.70 16.48
N GLU A 186 6.83 -1.98 15.83
CA GLU A 186 7.92 -2.76 16.38
C GLU A 186 8.98 -1.88 17.06
N LYS A 187 9.85 -2.50 17.86
CA LYS A 187 10.99 -1.78 18.48
C LYS A 187 11.96 -1.25 17.44
N SER A 188 12.10 -1.96 16.33
CA SER A 188 12.89 -1.58 15.15
C SER A 188 12.47 -0.22 14.59
N ASP A 189 11.17 0.06 14.54
CA ASP A 189 10.65 1.34 14.03
C ASP A 189 11.05 2.52 14.92
N ILE A 190 10.96 2.35 16.23
CA ILE A 190 11.37 3.38 17.19
C ILE A 190 12.87 3.68 17.04
N VAL A 191 13.68 2.64 16.80
CA VAL A 191 15.12 2.81 16.55
C VAL A 191 15.36 3.50 15.20
N ALA A 192 14.61 3.14 14.16
CA ALA A 192 14.67 3.77 12.84
C ALA A 192 14.37 5.27 12.94
N TRP A 193 13.34 5.68 13.70
CA TRP A 193 13.05 7.10 13.94
C TRP A 193 14.21 7.82 14.64
N ARG A 194 14.79 7.22 15.69
CA ARG A 194 15.92 7.84 16.44
C ARG A 194 17.13 8.13 15.54
N ILE A 195 17.36 7.28 14.55
CA ILE A 195 18.43 7.49 13.57
C ILE A 195 17.99 8.56 12.57
N ALA A 196 16.78 8.42 12.00
CA ALA A 196 16.25 9.32 10.99
C ALA A 196 16.15 10.78 11.48
N SER A 197 15.73 11.00 12.73
CA SER A 197 15.51 12.33 13.31
C SER A 197 16.78 13.19 13.40
N THR A 198 17.96 12.58 13.28
CA THR A 198 19.25 13.30 13.27
C THR A 198 19.58 13.95 11.92
N ASN A 199 18.85 13.62 10.86
CA ASN A 199 19.09 14.11 9.51
C ASN A 199 17.78 14.53 8.83
N PRO A 200 17.63 15.79 8.38
CA PRO A 200 16.38 16.28 7.79
C PRO A 200 15.85 15.45 6.61
N LYS A 201 16.72 14.92 5.75
CA LYS A 201 16.30 14.08 4.61
C LYS A 201 15.78 12.72 5.08
N ALA A 202 16.51 12.09 6.01
CA ALA A 202 16.10 10.82 6.59
C ALA A 202 14.77 10.95 7.37
N THR A 203 14.59 12.06 8.10
CA THR A 203 13.31 12.43 8.71
C THR A 203 12.19 12.43 7.69
N LEU A 204 12.34 13.11 6.55
CA LEU A 204 11.27 13.16 5.55
C LEU A 204 10.98 11.81 4.90
N ILE A 205 12.00 11.00 4.62
CA ILE A 205 11.81 9.63 4.13
C ILE A 205 11.04 8.80 5.17
N TYR A 206 11.39 8.91 6.46
CA TYR A 206 10.67 8.24 7.53
C TYR A 206 9.21 8.71 7.62
N LEU A 207 8.96 10.02 7.52
CA LEU A 207 7.60 10.55 7.54
C LEU A 207 6.78 10.11 6.32
N ALA A 208 7.39 10.00 5.13
CA ALA A 208 6.73 9.43 3.96
C ALA A 208 6.40 7.93 4.16
N HIS A 209 7.26 7.19 4.84
CA HIS A 209 6.99 5.81 5.22
C HIS A 209 5.83 5.71 6.22
N MET A 210 5.79 6.58 7.24
CA MET A 210 4.66 6.68 8.16
C MET A 210 3.37 7.11 7.46
N LEU A 211 3.43 8.03 6.50
CA LEU A 211 2.29 8.45 5.70
C LEU A 211 1.67 7.26 4.97
N LYS A 212 2.51 6.45 4.31
CA LYS A 212 2.08 5.20 3.66
C LYS A 212 1.38 4.26 4.64
N ALA A 213 1.98 3.98 5.80
CA ALA A 213 1.37 3.11 6.81
C ALA A 213 0.01 3.63 7.30
N LEU A 214 -0.16 4.95 7.37
CA LEU A 214 -1.39 5.59 7.84
C LEU A 214 -2.43 5.81 6.73
N ALA A 215 -2.05 5.76 5.45
CA ALA A 215 -2.90 6.18 4.35
C ALA A 215 -4.23 5.43 4.30
N SER A 216 -4.20 4.11 4.47
CA SER A 216 -5.40 3.27 4.49
C SER A 216 -6.37 3.63 5.63
N SER A 217 -5.83 4.08 6.77
CA SER A 217 -6.65 4.49 7.92
C SER A 217 -7.45 5.77 7.69
N MET A 218 -7.06 6.60 6.72
CA MET A 218 -7.64 7.93 6.53
C MET A 218 -9.08 7.85 6.03
N SER A 219 -9.36 6.92 5.11
CA SER A 219 -10.71 6.65 4.58
C SER A 219 -11.72 6.26 5.66
N PHE A 220 -11.27 5.64 6.75
CA PHE A 220 -12.13 5.10 7.81
C PHE A 220 -12.17 5.97 9.07
N SER A 221 -11.41 7.07 9.10
CA SER A 221 -11.25 7.92 10.29
C SER A 221 -12.56 8.54 10.81
N GLN A 222 -13.55 8.74 9.93
CA GLN A 222 -14.87 9.31 10.24
C GLN A 222 -16.00 8.26 10.36
N VAL A 223 -15.68 6.98 10.21
CA VAL A 223 -16.68 5.90 10.28
C VAL A 223 -16.96 5.57 11.75
N SER A 224 -18.23 5.69 12.16
CA SER A 224 -18.65 5.52 13.56
C SER A 224 -18.54 4.07 14.04
N GLN A 225 -18.56 3.89 15.37
CA GLN A 225 -18.27 2.69 16.17
C GLN A 225 -16.80 2.28 16.31
N HIS A 226 -15.96 2.56 15.31
CA HIS A 226 -14.54 2.18 15.32
C HIS A 226 -13.55 3.34 15.15
N GLY A 227 -14.04 4.53 14.75
CA GLY A 227 -13.22 5.73 14.58
C GLY A 227 -12.36 6.06 15.81
N GLU A 228 -12.91 5.96 17.03
CA GLU A 228 -12.15 6.24 18.26
C GLU A 228 -10.96 5.28 18.46
N ARG A 229 -11.18 3.98 18.23
CA ARG A 229 -10.13 2.96 18.32
C ARG A 229 -9.05 3.19 17.27
N LEU A 230 -9.46 3.54 16.05
CA LEU A 230 -8.53 3.83 14.97
C LEU A 230 -7.71 5.10 15.23
N VAL A 231 -8.36 6.18 15.71
CA VAL A 231 -7.69 7.42 16.12
C VAL A 231 -6.69 7.15 17.25
N ALA A 232 -7.07 6.35 18.25
CA ALA A 232 -6.17 5.96 19.32
C ALA A 232 -4.97 5.16 18.78
N LYS A 233 -5.19 4.21 17.87
CA LYS A 233 -4.12 3.40 17.27
C LYS A 233 -3.17 4.23 16.40
N ARG A 234 -3.68 5.19 15.62
CA ARG A 234 -2.85 6.14 14.86
C ARG A 234 -1.99 6.99 15.79
N LYS A 235 -2.56 7.46 16.91
CA LYS A 235 -1.82 8.23 17.92
C LYS A 235 -0.74 7.38 18.59
N GLU A 236 -1.03 6.13 18.90
CA GLU A 236 -0.05 5.17 19.41
C GLU A 236 1.10 4.96 18.42
N ALA A 237 0.77 4.72 17.14
CA ALA A 237 1.76 4.52 16.08
C ALA A 237 2.69 5.73 15.92
N CYS A 238 2.17 6.95 16.11
CA CYS A 238 2.96 8.18 16.03
C CYS A 238 3.59 8.62 17.37
N SER A 239 3.40 7.88 18.47
CA SER A 239 3.77 8.35 19.82
C SER A 239 5.28 8.56 20.05
N HIS A 240 6.12 8.00 19.17
CA HIS A 240 7.57 8.14 19.21
C HIS A 240 8.07 9.40 18.49
N LEU A 241 7.21 10.06 17.70
CA LEU A 241 7.53 11.28 16.96
C LEU A 241 7.48 12.50 17.88
N ASP A 242 8.34 13.49 17.62
CA ASP A 242 8.23 14.80 18.28
C ASP A 242 7.11 15.66 17.64
N GLN A 243 6.79 16.79 18.27
CA GLN A 243 5.70 17.66 17.80
C GLN A 243 5.93 18.21 16.39
N LYS A 244 7.18 18.50 16.02
CA LYS A 244 7.51 19.03 14.68
C LYS A 244 7.25 17.95 13.62
N ALA A 245 7.68 16.73 13.89
CA ALA A 245 7.47 15.56 13.04
C ALA A 245 5.98 15.20 12.91
N CYS A 246 5.22 15.22 14.01
CA CYS A 246 3.77 15.03 13.97
C CYS A 246 3.07 16.08 13.09
N ASN A 247 3.42 17.36 13.24
CA ASN A 247 2.83 18.43 12.43
C ASN A 247 3.15 18.27 10.93
N ALA A 248 4.38 17.85 10.61
CA ALA A 248 4.82 17.57 9.25
C ALA A 248 4.05 16.38 8.65
N LEU A 249 3.90 15.28 9.40
CA LEU A 249 3.13 14.11 8.98
C LEU A 249 1.66 14.43 8.75
N GLU A 250 1.05 15.24 9.63
CA GLU A 250 -0.32 15.71 9.43
C GLU A 250 -0.46 16.62 8.20
N ALA A 251 0.55 17.45 7.92
CA ALA A 251 0.56 18.27 6.71
C ALA A 251 0.62 17.41 5.44
N LEU A 252 1.42 16.34 5.44
CA LEU A 252 1.45 15.35 4.37
C LEU A 252 0.12 14.61 4.23
N GLY A 253 -0.50 14.21 5.35
CA GLY A 253 -1.84 13.60 5.32
C GLY A 253 -2.88 14.51 4.68
N ARG A 254 -2.91 15.80 5.06
CA ARG A 254 -3.81 16.79 4.42
C ARG A 254 -3.48 17.00 2.95
N ALA A 255 -2.21 16.92 2.55
CA ALA A 255 -1.83 16.98 1.15
C ALA A 255 -2.37 15.77 0.39
N LEU A 256 -2.24 14.57 0.95
CA LEU A 256 -2.75 13.32 0.37
C LEU A 256 -4.25 13.40 0.07
N GLU A 257 -5.06 13.89 1.02
CA GLU A 257 -6.52 14.04 0.85
C GLU A 257 -6.91 15.11 -0.18
N LYS A 258 -6.07 16.13 -0.36
CA LYS A 258 -6.31 17.25 -1.28
C LYS A 258 -5.77 17.02 -2.69
N ALA A 259 -5.07 15.91 -2.92
CA ALA A 259 -4.46 15.64 -4.21
C ALA A 259 -5.54 15.34 -5.25
N GLU A 260 -5.66 16.21 -6.25
CA GLU A 260 -6.63 16.11 -7.33
C GLU A 260 -5.96 15.85 -8.70
N GLY A 261 -6.76 15.40 -9.67
CA GLY A 261 -6.31 15.07 -11.02
C GLY A 261 -6.01 13.58 -11.21
N ASN A 262 -5.26 13.25 -12.26
CA ASN A 262 -4.81 11.88 -12.50
C ASN A 262 -3.69 11.48 -11.53
N PHE A 263 -3.37 10.18 -11.48
CA PHE A 263 -2.41 9.62 -10.55
C PHE A 263 -1.05 10.34 -10.56
N HIS A 264 -0.50 10.64 -11.73
CA HIS A 264 0.78 11.35 -11.84
C HIS A 264 0.69 12.80 -11.35
N GLN A 265 -0.42 13.51 -11.62
CA GLN A 265 -0.64 14.86 -11.12
C GLN A 265 -0.70 14.89 -9.59
N LYS A 266 -1.44 13.94 -8.99
CA LYS A 266 -1.51 13.77 -7.54
C LYS A 266 -0.14 13.50 -6.92
N MET A 267 0.63 12.59 -7.51
CA MET A 267 1.99 12.27 -7.06
C MET A 267 2.94 13.49 -7.15
N VAL A 268 2.93 14.22 -8.26
CA VAL A 268 3.74 15.44 -8.40
C VAL A 268 3.33 16.52 -7.39
N TYR A 269 2.03 16.64 -7.09
CA TYR A 269 1.55 17.53 -6.06
C TYR A 269 2.08 17.13 -4.66
N LEU A 270 2.03 15.85 -4.31
CA LEU A 270 2.55 15.36 -3.03
C LEU A 270 4.03 15.64 -2.85
N LEU A 271 4.85 15.33 -3.87
CA LEU A 271 6.28 15.59 -3.80
C LEU A 271 6.60 17.09 -3.60
N LYS A 272 5.78 17.97 -4.19
CA LYS A 272 5.91 19.43 -3.96
C LYS A 272 5.56 19.80 -2.52
N GLU A 273 4.51 19.22 -1.93
CA GLU A 273 4.17 19.46 -0.53
C GLU A 273 5.26 18.91 0.41
N THR A 274 5.83 17.74 0.13
CA THR A 274 6.96 17.16 0.86
C THR A 274 8.20 18.05 0.81
N LEU A 275 8.54 18.60 -0.36
CA LEU A 275 9.67 19.49 -0.52
C LEU A 275 9.55 20.77 0.35
N LYS A 276 8.34 21.29 0.55
CA LYS A 276 8.12 22.47 1.42
C LYS A 276 8.47 22.20 2.88
N LEU A 277 8.40 20.95 3.32
CA LEU A 277 8.72 20.55 4.70
C LEU A 277 10.23 20.51 4.97
N VAL A 278 11.07 20.44 3.93
CA VAL A 278 12.53 20.57 4.05
C VAL A 278 12.93 22.00 4.49
N LEU A 279 12.08 22.98 4.16
CA LEU A 279 12.36 24.41 4.36
C LEU A 279 12.01 24.91 5.77
N VAL A 280 11.56 24.03 6.67
CA VAL A 280 11.07 24.34 8.04
C VAL A 280 11.86 23.55 9.07
#